data_AF-A0A1X1NPY5-F1
#
_entry.id   AF-A0A1X1NPY5-F1
#
_cell.length_a   1.000
_cell.length_b   1.000
_cell.length_c   1.000
_cell.angle_alpha   90.00
_cell.angle_beta   90.00
_cell.angle_gamma   90.00
#
_symmetry.space_group_name_H-M   'P 1'
#
loop_
_entity.id
_entity.type
_entity.pdbx_description
1 polymer ?
#
loop_
_entity_poly.entity_id
_entity_poly.type
_entity_poly.pdbx_seq_one_letter_code
_entity_poly.pdbx_strand_id
1 'polypeptide(L)'
;MDFLGSAQRIELVLDSRNLGLSDACGTDEEALHDLWLAKKAVELVCSHDTAQAAQEYAEALHERMRKGTADASLSPLSATKRERRHAFMETARGELGTGGTRLRRKGS
;
A
#
# COMPACT_ATOMS: atom_id res chain seq x y z
N MET A 1 -13.26 5.11 -6.54
CA MET A 1 -12.57 4.36 -5.46
C MET A 1 -11.42 5.21 -4.96
N ASP A 2 -11.18 5.22 -3.66
CA ASP A 2 -10.07 5.96 -3.05
C ASP A 2 -8.78 5.11 -2.96
N PHE A 3 -7.65 5.79 -2.75
CA PHE A 3 -6.34 5.15 -2.76
C PHE A 3 -6.15 4.12 -1.65
N LEU A 4 -6.62 4.42 -0.43
CA LEU A 4 -6.48 3.51 0.71
C LEU A 4 -7.34 2.26 0.55
N GLY A 5 -8.56 2.39 0.02
CA GLY A 5 -9.45 1.29 -0.28
C GLY A 5 -8.89 0.38 -1.38
N SER A 6 -8.32 0.94 -2.44
CA SER A 6 -7.62 0.15 -3.47
C SER A 6 -6.37 -0.56 -2.92
N ALA A 7 -5.55 0.13 -2.13
CA ALA A 7 -4.37 -0.47 -1.49
C ALA A 7 -4.77 -1.61 -0.52
N GLN A 8 -5.81 -1.40 0.28
CA GLN A 8 -6.31 -2.41 1.22
C GLN A 8 -6.83 -3.67 0.50
N ARG A 9 -7.52 -3.51 -0.64
CA ARG A 9 -7.96 -4.67 -1.43
C ARG A 9 -6.80 -5.52 -1.91
N ILE A 10 -5.72 -4.90 -2.38
CA ILE A 10 -4.51 -5.63 -2.74
C ILE A 10 -3.89 -6.32 -1.51
N GLU A 11 -3.82 -5.64 -0.36
CA GLU A 11 -3.32 -6.26 0.87
C GLU A 11 -4.14 -7.50 1.26
N LEU A 12 -5.47 -7.46 1.13
CA LEU A 12 -6.35 -8.61 1.39
C LEU A 12 -6.10 -9.77 0.42
N VAL A 13 -5.89 -9.48 -0.87
CA VAL A 13 -5.52 -10.50 -1.86
C VAL A 13 -4.18 -11.15 -1.47
N LEU A 14 -3.18 -10.35 -1.13
CA LEU A 14 -1.87 -10.85 -0.69
C LEU A 14 -1.99 -11.70 0.58
N ASP A 15 -2.81 -11.29 1.56
CA ASP A 15 -3.02 -12.03 2.80
C ASP A 15 -3.76 -13.35 2.55
N SER A 16 -4.80 -13.34 1.70
CA SER A 16 -5.52 -14.54 1.27
C SER A 16 -4.60 -15.54 0.59
N ARG A 17 -3.68 -15.05 -0.25
CA ARG A 17 -2.64 -15.90 -0.88
C ARG A 17 -1.68 -16.49 0.13
N ASN A 18 -1.22 -15.69 1.09
CA ASN A 18 -0.29 -16.15 2.14
C ASN A 18 -0.91 -17.29 2.97
N LEU A 19 -2.22 -17.28 3.14
CA LEU A 19 -2.96 -18.33 3.82
C LEU A 19 -3.29 -19.54 2.92
N GLY A 20 -2.85 -19.53 1.66
CA GLY A 20 -3.16 -20.57 0.67
C GLY A 20 -4.65 -20.61 0.28
N LEU A 21 -5.40 -19.54 0.54
CA LEU A 21 -6.86 -19.49 0.34
C LEU A 21 -7.26 -19.02 -1.07
N SER A 22 -6.34 -18.46 -1.84
CA SER A 22 -6.58 -17.97 -3.19
C SER A 22 -5.43 -18.29 -4.10
N ASP A 23 -5.73 -18.77 -5.30
CA ASP A 23 -4.77 -18.87 -6.39
C ASP A 23 -4.60 -17.50 -7.09
N ALA A 24 -3.54 -17.36 -7.89
CA ALA A 24 -3.34 -16.17 -8.71
C ALA A 24 -4.35 -16.14 -9.86
N CYS A 25 -5.48 -15.44 -9.67
CA CYS A 25 -6.55 -15.31 -10.63
C CYS A 25 -6.61 -13.89 -11.24
N GLY A 26 -7.26 -13.73 -12.39
CA GLY A 26 -7.38 -12.48 -13.16
C GLY A 26 -7.94 -11.26 -12.41
N THR A 27 -8.44 -11.44 -11.19
CA THR A 27 -8.79 -10.35 -10.24
C THR A 27 -7.61 -9.45 -9.87
N ASP A 28 -6.37 -9.90 -10.10
CA ASP A 28 -5.17 -9.15 -9.80
C ASP A 28 -4.94 -7.94 -10.67
N GLU A 29 -5.11 -8.10 -11.98
CA GLU A 29 -4.88 -7.03 -12.93
C GLU A 29 -5.92 -5.92 -12.74
N GLU A 30 -7.16 -6.29 -12.43
CA GLU A 30 -8.22 -5.35 -12.08
C GLU A 30 -7.89 -4.60 -10.78
N ALA A 31 -7.45 -5.30 -9.72
CA ALA A 31 -7.06 -4.66 -8.47
C ALA A 31 -5.84 -3.72 -8.63
N LEU A 32 -4.85 -4.11 -9.44
CA LEU A 32 -3.69 -3.28 -9.78
C LEU A 32 -4.10 -2.05 -10.60
N HIS A 33 -5.03 -2.21 -11.54
CA HIS A 33 -5.56 -1.11 -12.33
C HIS A 33 -6.31 -0.10 -11.45
N ASP A 34 -7.17 -0.59 -10.56
CA ASP A 34 -7.88 0.24 -9.58
C ASP A 34 -6.94 1.01 -8.65
N LEU A 35 -5.84 0.39 -8.22
CA LEU A 35 -4.80 1.05 -7.44
C LEU A 35 -4.11 2.13 -8.25
N TRP A 36 -3.79 1.86 -9.53
CA TRP A 36 -3.20 2.84 -10.42
C TRP A 36 -4.10 4.07 -10.61
N LEU A 37 -5.40 3.86 -10.89
CA LEU A 37 -6.38 4.96 -11.02
C LEU A 37 -6.46 5.80 -9.74
N ALA A 38 -6.55 5.13 -8.58
CA ALA A 38 -6.66 5.83 -7.31
C ALA A 38 -5.38 6.60 -6.96
N LYS A 39 -4.21 6.08 -7.32
CA LYS A 39 -2.93 6.78 -7.17
C LYS A 39 -2.84 8.02 -8.06
N LYS A 40 -3.37 7.96 -9.29
CA LYS A 40 -3.48 9.14 -10.16
C LYS A 40 -4.34 10.23 -9.57
N ALA A 41 -5.42 9.89 -8.86
CA ALA A 41 -6.19 10.90 -8.13
C ALA A 41 -5.35 11.59 -7.03
N VAL A 42 -4.49 10.85 -6.31
CA VAL A 42 -3.57 11.44 -5.32
C VAL A 42 -2.55 12.36 -5.98
N GLU A 43 -1.94 11.96 -7.10
CA GLU A 43 -1.00 12.80 -7.87
C GLU A 43 -1.60 14.13 -8.32
N LEU A 44 -2.91 14.17 -8.59
CA LEU A 44 -3.60 15.36 -9.08
C LEU A 44 -4.05 16.32 -7.97
N VAL A 45 -4.32 15.80 -6.77
CA VAL A 45 -5.02 16.54 -5.71
C VAL A 45 -4.11 16.87 -4.52
N CYS A 46 -3.11 16.04 -4.25
CA CYS A 46 -2.25 16.16 -3.08
C CYS A 46 -0.91 16.85 -3.41
N SER A 47 -0.17 17.20 -2.36
CA SER A 47 1.20 17.68 -2.49
C SER A 47 2.12 16.67 -3.18
N HIS A 48 3.22 17.16 -3.74
CA HIS A 48 4.25 16.33 -4.35
C HIS A 48 4.74 15.22 -3.41
N ASP A 49 4.96 15.52 -2.13
CA ASP A 49 5.50 14.56 -1.18
C ASP A 49 4.49 13.44 -0.88
N THR A 50 3.21 13.78 -0.74
CA THR A 50 2.14 12.78 -0.56
C THR A 50 1.98 11.92 -1.81
N ALA A 51 2.03 12.53 -3.00
CA ALA A 51 1.98 11.82 -4.28
C ALA A 51 3.16 10.85 -4.44
N GLN A 52 4.38 11.28 -4.09
CA GLN A 52 5.59 10.47 -4.12
C GLN A 52 5.47 9.29 -3.14
N ALA A 53 5.02 9.54 -1.91
CA ALA A 53 4.83 8.46 -0.93
C ALA A 53 3.74 7.46 -1.36
N ALA A 54 2.67 7.92 -2.03
CA ALA A 54 1.64 7.06 -2.60
C ALA A 54 2.19 6.20 -3.75
N GLN A 55 3.02 6.77 -4.62
CA GLN A 55 3.70 6.04 -5.69
C GLN A 55 4.58 4.92 -5.14
N GLU A 56 5.44 5.22 -4.17
CA GLU A 56 6.35 4.22 -3.58
C GLU A 56 5.59 3.09 -2.87
N TYR A 57 4.46 3.42 -2.23
CA TYR A 57 3.60 2.41 -1.62
C TYR A 57 2.93 1.53 -2.69
N ALA A 58 2.42 2.13 -3.76
CA ALA A 58 1.81 1.38 -4.87
C ALA A 58 2.83 0.44 -5.55
N GLU A 59 4.07 0.89 -5.76
CA GLU A 59 5.15 0.05 -6.30
C GLU A 59 5.48 -1.13 -5.39
N ALA A 60 5.55 -0.91 -4.08
CA ALA A 60 5.78 -1.99 -3.12
C ALA A 60 4.65 -3.05 -3.15
N LEU A 61 3.41 -2.63 -3.37
CA LEU A 61 2.27 -3.53 -3.53
C LEU A 61 2.34 -4.30 -4.86
N HIS A 62 2.63 -3.61 -5.98
CA HIS A 62 2.81 -4.23 -7.30
C HIS A 62 3.91 -5.30 -7.29
N GLU A 63 5.03 -5.01 -6.65
CA GLU A 63 6.16 -5.92 -6.57
C GLU A 63 5.82 -7.18 -5.75
N ARG A 64 5.07 -7.03 -4.65
CA ARG A 64 4.59 -8.18 -3.87
C ARG A 64 3.59 -9.02 -4.65
N MET A 65 2.66 -8.40 -5.37
CA MET A 65 1.70 -9.14 -6.19
C MET A 65 2.38 -10.00 -7.25
N ARG A 66 3.45 -9.49 -7.89
CA ARG A 66 4.22 -10.23 -8.90
C ARG A 66 5.09 -11.36 -8.33
N LYS A 67 5.67 -11.19 -7.15
CA LYS A 67 6.65 -12.16 -6.59
C LYS A 67 6.03 -13.36 -5.85
N GLY A 68 4.73 -13.38 -5.60
CA GLY A 68 4.04 -14.53 -5.00
C GLY A 68 4.43 -14.83 -3.54
N THR A 69 4.00 -15.99 -3.04
CA THR A 69 3.87 -16.35 -1.61
C THR A 69 5.06 -17.10 -0.99
N ALA A 70 6.28 -16.95 -1.50
CA ALA A 70 7.45 -17.54 -0.83
C ALA A 70 7.68 -16.83 0.53
N ASP A 71 7.15 -17.43 1.59
CA ASP A 71 7.19 -17.01 3.01
C ASP A 71 7.06 -15.48 3.24
N ALA A 72 5.92 -14.95 2.83
CA ALA A 72 5.72 -13.51 2.69
C ALA A 72 5.65 -12.73 4.01
N SER A 73 5.52 -13.39 5.17
CA SER A 73 5.47 -12.70 6.47
C SER A 73 6.85 -12.21 6.92
N LEU A 74 7.88 -13.01 6.60
CA LEU A 74 9.29 -12.75 6.89
C LEU A 74 10.04 -12.15 5.68
N SER A 75 9.40 -12.13 4.51
CA SER A 75 9.98 -11.52 3.32
C SER A 75 10.32 -10.04 3.52
N PRO A 76 11.50 -9.56 3.08
CA PRO A 76 11.86 -8.15 3.08
C PRO A 76 10.81 -7.25 2.43
N LEU A 77 10.08 -7.76 1.43
CA LEU A 77 9.00 -7.04 0.75
C LEU A 77 7.82 -6.72 1.67
N SER A 78 7.55 -7.56 2.68
CA SER A 78 6.53 -7.31 3.70
C SER A 78 6.91 -6.12 4.58
N ALA A 79 8.18 -6.05 5.00
CA ALA A 79 8.72 -4.93 5.78
C ALA A 79 8.70 -3.64 4.96
N THR A 80 9.22 -3.66 3.73
CA THR A 80 9.21 -2.51 2.83
C THR A 80 7.78 -2.02 2.58
N LYS A 81 6.82 -2.90 2.32
CA LYS A 81 5.41 -2.52 2.15
C LYS A 81 4.87 -1.81 3.40
N ARG A 82 5.15 -2.32 4.61
CA ARG A 82 4.69 -1.70 5.86
C ARG A 82 5.32 -0.31 6.07
N GLU A 83 6.60 -0.17 5.75
CA GLU A 83 7.32 1.11 5.83
C GLU A 83 6.73 2.14 4.86
N ARG A 84 6.51 1.76 3.59
CA ARG A 84 5.90 2.67 2.59
C ARG A 84 4.48 3.06 2.94
N ARG A 85 3.66 2.13 3.44
CA ARG A 85 2.32 2.43 3.98
C ARG A 85 2.39 3.47 5.09
N HIS A 86 3.32 3.31 6.02
CA HIS A 86 3.50 4.25 7.13
C HIS A 86 3.96 5.62 6.65
N ALA A 87 4.93 5.68 5.74
CA ALA A 87 5.41 6.92 5.15
C ALA A 87 4.26 7.70 4.48
N PHE A 88 3.45 7.03 3.65
CA PHE A 88 2.28 7.66 3.04
C PHE A 88 1.30 8.23 4.08
N MET A 89 0.96 7.46 5.11
CA MET A 89 0.04 7.92 6.15
C MET A 89 0.56 9.14 6.91
N GLU A 90 1.86 9.18 7.21
CA GLU A 90 2.46 10.31 7.92
C GLU A 90 2.56 11.56 7.05
N THR A 91 2.91 11.42 5.77
CA THR A 91 2.95 12.56 4.84
C THR A 91 1.54 13.13 4.62
N ALA A 92 0.54 12.27 4.39
CA ALA A 92 -0.85 12.69 4.25
C ALA A 92 -1.38 13.38 5.52
N ARG A 93 -1.02 12.88 6.72
CA ARG A 93 -1.37 13.55 7.99
C ARG A 93 -0.74 14.93 8.13
N GLY A 94 0.52 15.05 7.72
CA GLY A 94 1.25 16.33 7.70
C GLY A 94 0.55 17.34 6.80
N GLU A 95 0.17 16.93 5.59
CA GLU A 95 -0.55 17.77 4.63
C GLU A 95 -1.93 18.23 5.14
N LEU A 96 -2.66 17.35 5.84
CA LEU A 96 -3.96 17.67 6.44
C LEU A 96 -3.86 18.57 7.68
N GLY A 97 -2.66 19.00 8.10
CA GLY A 97 -2.47 19.79 9.32
C GLY A 97 -2.74 19.01 10.62
N THR A 98 -2.99 17.70 10.53
CA THR A 98 -3.21 16.80 11.67
C THR A 98 -1.91 16.29 12.31
N GLY A 99 -0.75 16.71 11.79
CA GLY A 99 0.59 16.25 12.18
C GLY A 99 1.11 16.68 13.56
N GLY A 100 0.27 17.23 14.44
CA GLY A 100 0.68 17.75 15.76
C GLY A 100 1.27 16.70 16.71
N THR A 101 1.00 15.41 16.49
CA THR A 101 1.66 14.31 17.20
C THR A 101 1.80 13.11 16.27
N ARG A 102 3.04 12.81 15.82
CA ARG A 102 3.35 11.51 15.19
C ARG A 102 2.84 10.41 16.13
N LEU A 103 2.03 9.48 15.61
CA LEU A 103 1.56 8.35 16.40
C LEU A 103 2.76 7.44 16.69
N ARG A 104 3.46 7.68 17.82
CA ARG A 104 4.49 6.78 18.32
C ARG A 104 3.82 5.45 18.66
N ARG A 105 3.98 4.43 17.82
CA ARG A 105 3.78 3.05 18.24
C ARG A 105 4.82 2.75 19.31
N LYS A 106 4.40 2.69 20.58
CA LYS A 106 5.17 2.02 21.64
C LYS A 106 5.30 0.56 21.23
N GLY A 107 6.50 0.17 20.79
CA GLY A 107 6.91 -1.22 20.84
C GLY A 107 7.11 -1.57 22.31
N SER A 108 6.30 -2.51 22.81
CA SER A 108 6.59 -3.30 24.01
C SER A 108 7.32 -4.56 23.59
#